data_AF-A0A813IXA5-F1
#
_entry.id   AF-A0A813IXA5-F1
#
_cell.length_a   1.000
_cell.length_b   1.000
_cell.length_c   1.000
_cell.angle_alpha   90.00
_cell.angle_beta   90.00
_cell.angle_gamma   90.00
#
_symmetry.space_group_name_H-M   'P 1'
#
loop_
_entity.id
_entity.type
_entity.pdbx_description
1 polymer ?
#
loop_
_entity_poly.entity_id
_entity_poly.type
_entity_poly.pdbx_seq_one_letter_code
_entity_poly.pdbx_strand_id
1 'polypeptide(L)'
;ELISLCFDKMDEEGTGSVTRERFLSFVCGTTDDEIPAAAVEISPADAEDLFHSMSRGRQVITYEQFRDGITKGCLSILQGNIDLRRVLASMISRCQTTPRLQIRLVGLIIDVIVVVVVVVVVVVVVVVVVVVVVFILLLFLIFFWFLLSLLLFFVTVVSYCLIVC
;
A
#
# COMPACT_ATOMS: atom_id res chain seq x y z
N GLU A 1 22.72 30.52 -9.44
CA GLU A 1 21.69 31.58 -9.33
C GLU A 1 21.02 31.60 -7.95
N LEU A 2 20.58 30.46 -7.39
CA LEU A 2 20.02 30.44 -6.03
C LEU A 2 21.02 30.84 -4.93
N ILE A 3 22.26 30.34 -4.98
CA ILE A 3 23.28 30.64 -3.96
C ILE A 3 23.64 32.14 -3.96
N SER A 4 23.75 32.76 -5.14
CA SER A 4 23.97 34.21 -5.25
C SER A 4 22.80 35.00 -4.69
N LEU A 5 21.56 34.63 -5.04
CA LEU A 5 20.37 35.30 -4.53
C LEU A 5 20.26 35.24 -2.98
N CYS A 6 20.60 34.10 -2.38
CA CYS A 6 20.63 33.96 -0.93
C CYS A 6 21.72 34.83 -0.29
N PHE A 7 22.89 34.93 -0.93
CA PHE A 7 23.97 35.78 -0.44
C PHE A 7 23.61 37.27 -0.52
N ASP A 8 23.08 37.70 -1.66
CA ASP A 8 22.65 39.09 -1.88
C ASP A 8 21.55 39.51 -0.89
N LYS A 9 20.67 38.58 -0.50
CA LYS A 9 19.64 38.84 0.53
C LYS A 9 20.22 38.95 1.95
N MET A 10 21.40 38.39 2.22
CA MET A 10 22.08 38.54 3.52
C MET A 10 23.01 39.76 3.55
N ASP A 11 23.59 40.12 2.41
CA ASP A 11 24.45 41.28 2.22
C ASP A 11 23.66 42.47 1.63
N GLU A 12 22.61 42.89 2.34
CA GLU A 12 21.74 44.01 1.93
C GLU A 12 22.52 45.31 1.69
N GLU A 13 23.65 45.48 2.39
CA GLU A 13 24.53 46.64 2.31
C GLU A 13 25.51 46.55 1.13
N GLY A 14 25.57 45.42 0.41
CA GLY A 14 26.43 45.21 -0.76
C GLY A 14 27.93 45.29 -0.44
N THR A 15 28.32 44.90 0.78
CA THR A 15 29.71 44.99 1.27
C THR A 15 30.61 43.89 0.72
N GLY A 16 30.03 42.86 0.10
CA GLY A 16 30.69 41.63 -0.31
C GLY A 16 30.94 40.66 0.85
N SER A 17 30.37 40.91 2.04
CA SER A 17 30.62 40.14 3.25
C SER A 17 29.39 40.06 4.16
N VAL A 18 29.17 38.89 4.77
CA VAL A 18 28.05 38.67 5.68
C VAL A 18 28.57 38.50 7.10
N THR A 19 28.00 39.26 8.04
CA THR A 19 28.32 39.17 9.48
C THR A 19 27.59 38.00 10.14
N ARG A 20 28.08 37.58 11.31
CA ARG A 20 27.45 36.51 12.11
C ARG A 20 25.97 36.76 12.38
N GLU A 21 25.63 37.96 12.81
CA GLU A 21 24.27 38.33 13.21
C GLU A 21 23.29 38.19 12.03
N ARG A 22 23.67 38.71 10.86
CA ARG A 22 22.86 38.62 9.63
C ARG A 22 22.72 37.19 9.12
N PHE A 23 23.79 36.39 9.22
CA PHE A 23 23.73 34.98 8.86
C PHE A 23 22.76 34.20 9.75
N LEU A 24 22.87 34.37 11.08
CA LEU A 24 22.00 33.67 12.04
C LEU A 24 20.54 34.09 11.88
N SER A 25 20.25 35.39 11.69
CA SER A 25 18.88 35.85 11.50
C SER A 25 18.25 35.29 10.22
N PHE A 26 19.04 35.14 9.16
CA PHE A 26 18.58 34.59 7.89
C PHE A 26 18.34 33.08 7.96
N VAL A 27 19.25 32.32 8.57
CA VAL A 27 19.19 30.85 8.64
C VAL A 27 18.17 30.35 9.67
N CYS A 28 18.06 31.03 10.82
CA CYS A 28 17.11 30.67 11.88
C CYS A 28 15.68 31.18 11.60
N GLY A 29 15.44 31.86 10.48
CA GLY A 29 14.10 32.20 10.03
C GLY A 29 13.40 33.27 10.86
N THR A 30 14.12 34.23 11.45
CA THR A 30 13.50 35.36 12.19
C THR A 30 12.93 36.44 11.27
N THR A 31 12.54 36.11 10.04
CA THR A 31 11.87 37.05 9.14
C THR A 31 10.36 36.85 9.23
N ASP A 32 9.65 37.88 9.69
CA ASP A 32 8.20 37.95 9.92
C ASP A 32 7.30 37.66 8.70
N ASP A 33 7.88 37.37 7.52
CA ASP A 33 7.12 37.19 6.28
C ASP A 33 6.80 35.71 6.01
N GLU A 34 5.52 35.41 6.21
CA GLU A 34 4.77 34.19 5.91
C GLU A 34 5.23 33.41 4.65
N ILE A 35 5.95 32.30 4.82
CA ILE A 35 5.72 31.08 4.02
C ILE A 35 5.93 29.85 4.91
N PRO A 36 4.89 29.07 5.24
CA PRO A 36 5.03 27.82 5.98
C PRO A 36 5.45 26.71 5.01
N ALA A 37 6.67 26.81 4.48
CA ALA A 37 7.35 25.61 4.04
C ALA A 37 7.81 24.88 5.30
N ALA A 38 7.72 23.55 5.34
CA ALA A 38 8.25 22.71 6.41
C ALA A 38 9.80 22.78 6.48
N ALA A 39 10.33 24.00 6.62
CA ALA A 39 11.72 24.31 6.80
C ALA A 39 12.08 23.78 8.18
N VAL A 40 12.93 22.77 8.20
CA VAL A 40 13.55 22.26 9.41
C VAL A 40 14.18 23.46 10.12
N GLU A 41 13.59 23.86 11.25
CA GLU A 41 14.10 24.95 12.08
C GLU A 41 15.49 24.55 12.58
N ILE A 42 16.54 25.22 12.08
CA ILE A 42 17.91 24.96 12.48
C ILE A 42 18.12 25.63 13.83
N SER A 43 18.63 24.89 14.82
CA SER A 43 18.88 25.47 16.13
C SER A 43 19.94 26.59 16.04
N PRO A 44 19.83 27.66 16.85
CA PRO A 44 20.82 28.74 16.83
C PRO A 44 22.26 28.26 17.07
N ALA A 45 22.43 27.20 17.87
CA ALA A 45 23.72 26.58 18.13
C ALA A 45 24.32 25.94 16.87
N ASP A 46 23.51 25.17 16.12
CA ASP A 46 23.96 24.53 14.88
C ASP A 46 24.26 25.56 13.80
N ALA A 47 23.48 26.65 13.73
CA ALA A 47 23.72 27.75 12.81
C ALA A 47 25.02 28.50 13.15
N GLU A 48 25.39 28.60 14.43
CA GLU A 48 26.65 29.21 14.87
C GLU A 48 27.86 28.33 14.53
N ASP A 49 27.76 27.02 14.75
CA ASP A 49 28.79 26.07 14.34
C ASP A 49 28.98 26.07 12.81
N LEU A 50 27.89 26.18 12.07
CA LEU A 50 27.89 26.31 10.62
C LEU A 50 28.59 27.60 10.18
N PHE A 51 28.27 28.73 10.81
CA PHE A 51 28.93 30.02 10.55
C PHE A 51 30.43 29.91 10.79
N HIS A 52 30.84 29.36 11.93
CA HIS A 52 32.25 29.21 12.30
C HIS A 52 33.02 28.31 11.31
N SER A 53 32.37 27.24 10.85
CA SER A 53 32.91 26.33 9.83
C SER A 53 33.09 27.03 8.47
N MET A 54 32.09 27.79 8.01
CA MET A 54 32.15 28.51 6.73
C MET A 54 33.12 29.69 6.75
N SER A 55 33.15 30.46 7.83
CA SER A 55 34.02 31.63 7.98
C SER A 55 35.49 31.24 8.19
N ARG A 56 35.76 29.97 8.51
CA ARG A 56 37.09 29.43 8.88
C ARG A 56 37.68 30.19 10.07
N GLY A 57 36.84 30.51 11.06
CA GLY A 57 37.21 31.27 12.26
C GLY A 57 37.29 32.79 12.08
N ARG A 58 36.81 33.33 10.96
CA ARG A 58 36.69 34.78 10.75
C ARG A 58 35.34 35.31 11.24
N GLN A 59 35.25 36.62 11.45
CA GLN A 59 34.01 37.30 11.87
C GLN A 59 33.02 37.56 10.71
N VAL A 60 33.44 37.32 9.47
CA VAL A 60 32.64 37.53 8.26
C VAL A 60 32.79 36.36 7.30
N ILE A 61 31.76 36.15 6.48
CA ILE A 61 31.72 35.17 5.40
C ILE A 61 31.71 35.92 4.05
N THR A 62 32.66 35.63 3.18
CA THR A 62 32.63 36.14 1.79
C THR A 62 31.77 35.25 0.90
N TYR A 63 31.35 35.77 -0.26
CA TYR A 63 30.55 35.00 -1.22
C TYR A 63 31.18 33.66 -1.60
N GLU A 64 32.49 33.63 -1.85
CA GLU A 64 33.20 32.39 -2.19
C GLU A 64 33.16 31.36 -1.04
N GLN A 65 33.35 31.82 0.21
CA GLN A 65 33.29 30.96 1.38
C GLN A 65 31.88 30.39 1.59
N PHE A 66 30.86 31.23 1.39
CA PHE A 66 29.47 30.81 1.47
C PHE A 66 29.12 29.78 0.39
N ARG A 67 29.50 30.05 -0.87
CA ARG A 67 29.28 29.14 -2.00
C ARG A 67 29.95 27.80 -1.77
N ASP A 68 31.20 27.79 -1.33
CA ASP A 68 31.95 26.57 -1.06
C ASP A 68 31.36 25.80 0.12
N GLY A 69 30.93 26.49 1.17
CA GLY A 69 30.28 25.91 2.36
C GLY A 69 28.99 25.18 2.01
N ILE A 70 28.08 25.86 1.30
CA ILE A 70 26.81 25.25 0.85
C ILE A 70 27.04 24.08 -0.10
N THR A 71 27.97 24.22 -1.06
CA THR A 71 28.27 23.16 -2.02
C THR A 71 28.76 21.90 -1.32
N LYS A 72 29.66 22.05 -0.34
CA LYS A 72 30.15 20.93 0.48
C LYS A 72 29.05 20.31 1.34
N GLY A 73 28.19 21.13 1.95
CA GLY A 73 27.04 20.64 2.73
C GLY A 73 26.09 19.81 1.88
N CYS A 74 25.71 20.30 0.70
CA CYS A 74 24.82 19.60 -0.22
C CYS A 74 25.42 18.27 -0.70
N LEU A 75 26.72 18.25 -1.05
CA LEU A 75 27.42 17.03 -1.43
C LEU A 75 27.46 16.00 -0.29
N SER A 76 27.67 16.43 0.95
CA SER A 76 27.66 15.56 2.12
C SER A 76 26.30 14.90 2.33
N ILE A 77 25.20 15.67 2.21
CA ILE A 77 23.83 15.16 2.31
C ILE A 77 23.53 14.18 1.18
N LEU A 78 23.96 14.50 -0.05
CA LEU A 78 23.79 13.62 -1.21
C LEU A 78 24.54 12.29 -1.01
N GLN A 79 25.76 12.35 -0.49
CA GLN A 79 26.59 11.19 -0.22
C GLN A 79 26.00 10.32 0.90
N GLY A 80 25.54 10.94 2.00
CA GLY A 80 24.83 10.24 3.07
C GLY A 80 23.57 9.53 2.57
N ASN A 81 22.81 10.16 1.66
CA ASN A 81 21.65 9.52 1.03
C ASN A 81 22.04 8.32 0.14
N ILE A 82 23.12 8.42 -0.63
CA ILE A 82 23.62 7.31 -1.45
C ILE A 82 24.06 6.14 -0.57
N ASP A 83 24.77 6.42 0.52
CA ASP A 83 25.23 5.39 1.45
C ASP A 83 24.08 4.75 2.22
N LEU A 84 23.08 5.53 2.64
CA LEU A 84 21.85 5.00 3.23
C LEU A 84 21.13 4.07 2.26
N ARG A 85 21.02 4.44 0.98
CA ARG A 85 20.42 3.58 -0.06
C ARG A 85 21.21 2.28 -0.25
N ARG A 86 22.55 2.32 -0.19
CA ARG A 86 23.38 1.11 -0.26
C ARG A 86 23.15 0.20 0.96
N VAL A 87 23.07 0.77 2.16
CA VAL A 87 22.77 0.00 3.38
C VAL A 87 21.38 -0.61 3.29
N LEU A 88 20.36 0.14 2.87
CA LEU A 88 19.00 -0.37 2.69
C LEU A 88 18.96 -1.51 1.66
N ALA A 89 19.64 -1.35 0.52
CA ALA A 89 19.73 -2.38 -0.51
C ALA A 89 20.39 -3.66 0.05
N SER A 90 21.42 -3.51 0.88
CA SER A 90 22.07 -4.64 1.55
C SER A 90 21.17 -5.34 2.57
N MET A 91 20.30 -4.61 3.27
CA MET A 91 19.33 -5.19 4.20
C MET A 91 18.18 -5.90 3.47
N ILE A 92 17.66 -5.32 2.38
CA ILE A 92 16.64 -5.95 1.53
C ILE A 92 17.19 -7.25 0.93
N SER A 93 18.44 -7.26 0.48
CA SER A 93 19.11 -8.46 -0.03
C SER A 93 19.23 -9.56 1.04
N ARG A 94 19.51 -9.21 2.31
CA ARG A 94 19.53 -10.18 3.42
C ARG A 94 18.13 -10.67 3.80
N CYS A 95 17.11 -9.82 3.78
CA CYS A 95 15.72 -10.22 4.04
C CYS A 95 15.12 -11.14 2.95
N GLN A 96 15.62 -11.08 1.71
CA GLN A 96 15.16 -11.95 0.62
C GLN A 96 15.67 -13.40 0.73
N THR A 97 16.55 -13.71 1.70
CA THR A 97 17.16 -15.04 1.84
C THR A 97 16.50 -15.96 2.89
N THR A 98 15.22 -15.76 3.22
CA THR A 98 14.40 -16.81 3.87
C THR A 98 13.38 -17.44 2.89
N PRO A 99 13.82 -18.15 1.84
CA PRO A 99 12.90 -18.78 0.87
C PRO A 99 12.11 -19.96 1.46
N ARG A 100 12.43 -20.44 2.66
CA ARG A 100 11.78 -21.63 3.23
C ARG A 100 10.38 -21.37 3.80
N LEU A 101 10.06 -20.14 4.21
CA LEU A 101 8.73 -19.84 4.76
C LEU A 101 7.68 -19.59 3.67
N GLN A 102 8.04 -18.90 2.59
CA GLN A 102 7.08 -18.60 1.51
C GLN A 102 6.63 -19.85 0.75
N ILE A 103 7.52 -20.83 0.53
CA ILE A 103 7.16 -22.06 -0.19
C ILE A 103 6.16 -22.90 0.62
N ARG A 104 6.31 -22.96 1.95
CA ARG A 104 5.35 -23.68 2.81
C ARG A 104 3.99 -22.99 2.87
N LEU A 105 3.97 -21.65 2.88
CA LEU A 105 2.72 -20.89 2.94
C LEU A 105 1.93 -21.05 1.63
N VAL A 106 2.60 -20.98 0.49
CA VAL A 106 1.96 -21.20 -0.82
C VAL A 106 1.43 -22.62 -0.95
N GLY A 107 2.17 -23.63 -0.49
CA GLY A 107 1.69 -25.02 -0.44
C GLY A 107 0.41 -25.16 0.39
N LEU A 108 0.38 -24.58 1.59
CA LEU A 108 -0.80 -24.62 2.46
C LEU A 108 -2.02 -23.93 1.83
N ILE A 109 -1.82 -22.79 1.16
CA ILE A 109 -2.90 -22.09 0.46
C ILE A 109 -3.46 -22.96 -0.68
N ILE A 110 -2.61 -23.61 -1.46
CA ILE A 110 -3.03 -24.51 -2.55
C ILE A 110 -3.82 -25.69 -1.98
N ASP A 111 -3.32 -26.34 -0.92
CA ASP A 111 -4.02 -27.46 -0.29
C ASP A 111 -5.41 -27.05 0.21
N VAL A 112 -5.52 -25.89 0.88
CA VAL A 112 -6.81 -25.36 1.34
C VAL A 112 -7.76 -25.11 0.16
N ILE A 113 -7.29 -24.51 -0.93
CA ILE A 113 -8.10 -24.27 -2.12
C ILE A 113 -8.60 -25.60 -2.71
N VAL A 114 -7.72 -26.59 -2.82
CA VAL A 114 -8.09 -27.92 -3.35
C VAL A 114 -9.16 -28.57 -2.46
N VAL A 115 -9.01 -28.53 -1.13
CA VAL A 115 -10.02 -29.08 -0.21
C VAL A 115 -11.35 -28.37 -0.39
N VAL A 116 -11.37 -27.04 -0.47
CA VAL A 116 -12.60 -26.26 -0.66
C VAL A 116 -13.28 -26.63 -1.97
N VAL A 117 -12.54 -26.73 -3.07
CA VAL A 117 -13.09 -27.11 -4.38
C VAL A 117 -13.70 -28.51 -4.33
N VAL A 118 -13.01 -29.49 -3.72
CA VAL A 118 -13.51 -30.85 -3.57
C VAL A 118 -14.82 -30.87 -2.76
N VAL A 119 -14.88 -30.14 -1.64
CA VAL A 119 -16.10 -30.06 -0.82
C VAL A 119 -17.26 -29.47 -1.61
N VAL A 120 -17.03 -28.38 -2.35
CA VAL A 120 -18.07 -27.76 -3.19
C VAL A 120 -18.59 -28.73 -4.25
N VAL A 121 -17.69 -29.45 -4.93
CA VAL A 121 -18.08 -30.45 -5.95
C VAL A 121 -18.94 -31.55 -5.34
N VAL A 122 -18.55 -32.08 -4.17
CA VAL A 122 -19.33 -33.12 -3.47
C VAL A 122 -20.72 -32.61 -3.10
N VAL A 123 -20.83 -31.39 -2.57
CA VAL A 123 -22.12 -30.79 -2.22
C VAL A 123 -23.01 -30.65 -3.46
N VAL A 124 -22.46 -30.17 -4.58
CA VAL A 124 -23.21 -30.04 -5.84
C VAL A 124 -23.72 -31.40 -6.32
N VAL A 125 -22.88 -32.45 -6.29
CA VAL A 125 -23.28 -33.81 -6.69
C VAL A 125 -24.42 -34.32 -5.80
N VAL A 126 -24.32 -34.14 -4.48
CA VAL A 126 -25.38 -34.56 -3.54
C VAL A 126 -26.70 -33.85 -3.84
N VAL A 127 -26.66 -32.53 -4.07
CA VAL A 127 -27.86 -31.75 -4.42
C VAL A 127 -28.49 -32.26 -5.71
N VAL A 128 -27.69 -32.52 -6.75
CA VAL A 128 -28.19 -33.06 -8.03
C VAL A 128 -28.86 -34.42 -7.83
N VAL A 129 -28.23 -35.33 -7.05
CA VAL A 129 -28.80 -36.65 -6.76
C VAL A 129 -30.14 -36.51 -6.03
N VAL A 130 -30.24 -35.64 -5.03
CA VAL A 130 -31.49 -35.39 -4.30
C VAL A 130 -32.58 -34.87 -5.24
N VAL A 131 -32.27 -33.91 -6.11
CA VAL A 131 -33.22 -33.37 -7.09
C VAL A 131 -33.73 -34.46 -8.03
N VAL A 132 -32.83 -35.33 -8.53
CA VAL A 132 -33.21 -36.45 -9.40
C VAL A 132 -34.12 -37.43 -8.68
N VAL A 133 -33.81 -37.79 -7.43
CA VAL A 133 -34.65 -38.71 -6.63
C VAL A 133 -36.04 -38.10 -6.40
N VAL A 134 -36.13 -36.83 -6.01
CA VAL A 134 -37.40 -36.14 -5.82
C VAL A 134 -38.21 -36.12 -7.11
N PHE A 135 -37.56 -35.83 -8.24
CA PHE A 135 -38.20 -35.83 -9.55
C PHE A 135 -38.77 -37.22 -9.91
N ILE A 136 -38.02 -38.30 -9.68
CA ILE A 136 -38.49 -39.68 -9.91
C ILE A 136 -39.69 -40.01 -9.02
N LEU A 137 -39.66 -39.62 -7.74
CA LEU A 137 -40.78 -39.84 -6.82
C LEU A 137 -42.03 -39.09 -7.26
N LEU A 138 -41.90 -37.84 -7.72
CA LEU A 138 -43.02 -37.08 -8.26
C LEU A 138 -43.60 -37.74 -9.51
N LEU A 139 -42.77 -38.21 -10.43
CA LEU A 139 -43.24 -38.95 -11.60
C LEU A 139 -43.99 -40.23 -11.21
N PHE A 140 -43.48 -40.96 -10.21
CA PHE A 140 -44.15 -42.16 -9.71
C PHE A 140 -45.51 -41.83 -9.08
N LEU A 141 -45.60 -40.77 -8.29
CA LEU A 141 -46.87 -40.31 -7.70
C LEU A 141 -47.88 -39.88 -8.77
N ILE A 142 -47.45 -39.13 -9.78
CA ILE A 142 -48.29 -38.72 -10.90
C ILE A 142 -48.80 -39.94 -11.66
N PHE A 143 -47.91 -40.88 -11.97
CA PHE A 143 -48.27 -42.12 -12.67
C PHE A 143 -49.25 -42.97 -11.85
N PHE A 144 -49.01 -43.12 -10.55
CA PHE A 144 -49.90 -43.84 -9.65
C PHE A 144 -51.28 -43.18 -9.58
N TRP A 145 -51.34 -41.85 -9.47
CA TRP A 145 -52.59 -41.10 -9.44
C TRP A 145 -53.37 -41.20 -10.75
N PHE A 146 -52.65 -41.21 -11.89
CA PHE A 146 -53.23 -41.47 -13.20
C PHE A 146 -53.83 -42.88 -13.30
N LEU A 147 -53.09 -43.91 -12.86
CA LEU A 147 -53.59 -45.29 -12.82
C LEU A 147 -54.82 -45.45 -11.92
N LEU A 148 -54.80 -44.84 -10.73
CA LEU A 148 -55.94 -44.85 -9.82
C LEU A 148 -57.16 -44.18 -10.45
N SER A 149 -56.97 -43.03 -11.11
CA SER A 149 -58.06 -42.33 -11.82
C SER A 149 -58.64 -43.18 -12.94
N LEU A 150 -57.78 -43.87 -13.71
CA LEU A 150 -58.19 -44.79 -14.77
C LEU A 150 -59.00 -45.97 -14.21
N LEU A 151 -58.55 -46.54 -13.09
CA LEU A 151 -59.25 -47.63 -12.42
C LEU A 151 -60.63 -47.19 -11.92
N LEU A 152 -60.72 -46.04 -11.24
CA LEU A 152 -61.99 -45.48 -10.77
C LEU A 152 -62.95 -45.19 -11.91
N PHE A 153 -62.45 -44.64 -13.03
CA PHE A 153 -63.24 -44.44 -14.24
C PHE A 153 -63.79 -45.78 -14.77
N PHE A 154 -62.95 -46.80 -14.89
CA PHE A 154 -63.37 -48.12 -15.34
C PHE A 154 -64.44 -48.74 -14.44
N VAL A 155 -64.25 -48.70 -13.11
CA VAL A 155 -65.24 -49.18 -12.14
C VAL A 155 -66.57 -48.44 -12.28
N THR A 156 -66.53 -47.12 -12.47
CA THR A 156 -67.72 -46.29 -12.64
C THR A 156 -68.51 -46.68 -13.90
N VAL A 157 -67.81 -46.88 -15.02
CA VAL A 157 -68.43 -47.30 -16.30
C VAL A 157 -69.06 -48.68 -16.17
N VAL A 158 -68.34 -49.66 -15.61
CA VAL A 158 -68.86 -51.03 -15.41
C VAL A 158 -70.09 -51.01 -14.49
N SER A 159 -70.02 -50.26 -13.38
CA SER A 159 -71.16 -50.12 -12.47
C SER A 159 -72.37 -49.51 -13.17
N TYR A 160 -72.18 -48.52 -14.04
CA TYR A 160 -73.28 -47.92 -14.79
C TYR A 160 -73.91 -48.90 -15.78
N CYS A 161 -73.10 -49.67 -16.50
CA CYS A 161 -73.60 -50.72 -17.40
C CYS A 161 -74.43 -51.78 -16.66
N LEU A 162 -73.98 -52.22 -15.47
CA LEU A 162 -74.71 -53.20 -14.66
C LEU A 162 -76.06 -52.69 -14.11
N ILE A 163 -76.19 -51.38 -13.90
CA ILE A 163 -77.45 -50.78 -13.41
C ILE A 163 -78.46 -50.60 -14.54
N VAL A 164 -78.00 -50.35 -15.77
CA VAL A 164 -78.86 -50.06 -16.92
C VAL A 164 -79.33 -51.32 -17.66
N CYS A 165 -78.54 -52.40 -17.64
CA CYS A 165 -78.90 -53.70 -18.23
C CYS A 165 -79.83 -54.52 -17.33
#